data_AF-A0A523BZE3-F1
#
_entry.id   AF-A0A523BZE3-F1
#
_cell.length_a   1.000
_cell.length_b   1.000
_cell.length_c   1.000
_cell.angle_alpha   90.00
_cell.angle_beta   90.00
_cell.angle_gamma   90.00
#
_symmetry.space_group_name_H-M   'P 1'
#
loop_
_entity.id
_entity.type
_entity.pdbx_description
1 polymer ?
#
loop_
_entity_poly.entity_id
_entity_poly.type
_entity_poly.pdbx_seq_one_letter_code
_entity_poly.pdbx_strand_id
1 'polypeptide(L)'
;MIHQVSKLPHAKRMLQDILVLQVSVLEAAGQIGITENMVLDANVFTPVLQAHLESKRRFSGRSEAIARWIMTGKKGIRKSLVEPLNKFANGPQADKSQFISDIINDIFLLYRPKAAAFRVAVLENETLDWRKGARDFLYEFYDLWQSGFPACIFPAPSKKYTRQDFVQEFELLNPGLFICAVCDGSAYSTKTVKHIYTSVDHFFPRSIYPHLSCHPLNLIPICSSCNSYIKGDIDPLTSNGLHFQLVDFILPYQQLDLAFSKKSYIAVVKRDPRENKFLHPMKLELRPAREFEAGNKITAFNNLYKIDERWSESLHEIEDHVFRRITQYLSLIDPVNSISDSTTLIRYLKALMSQTDLENIGKDPYAFPMVWLFKSYIDQIEAQHENAPIFKALLNWAAQNRQRWEILEAHSLEIQRRVPDA
;
A
#
# COMPACT_ATOMS: atom_id res chain seq x y z
N MET A 1 5.53 1.48 5.54
CA MET A 1 4.46 0.44 5.47
C MET A 1 4.60 -0.49 6.66
N ILE A 2 3.50 -1.07 7.14
CA ILE A 2 3.54 -2.03 8.25
C ILE A 2 4.15 -3.35 7.81
N HIS A 3 3.70 -3.87 6.66
CA HIS A 3 4.22 -5.12 6.09
C HIS A 3 5.21 -4.85 4.97
N GLN A 4 6.21 -5.73 4.89
CA GLN A 4 7.10 -5.75 3.75
C GLN A 4 6.34 -6.26 2.53
N VAL A 5 6.60 -5.64 1.38
CA VAL A 5 6.12 -6.13 0.08
C VAL A 5 7.29 -6.42 -0.84
N SER A 6 7.15 -7.49 -1.61
CA SER A 6 8.14 -7.94 -2.59
C SER A 6 8.23 -6.98 -3.77
N LYS A 7 9.44 -6.81 -4.30
CA LYS A 7 9.67 -6.08 -5.55
C LYS A 7 8.94 -6.75 -6.70
N LEU A 8 8.41 -5.96 -7.63
CA LEU A 8 7.69 -6.44 -8.81
C LEU A 8 8.56 -6.23 -10.07
N PRO A 9 9.50 -7.14 -10.39
CA PRO A 9 10.49 -6.92 -11.45
C PRO A 9 9.86 -6.80 -12.86
N HIS A 10 8.80 -7.53 -13.17
CA HIS A 10 8.16 -7.43 -14.48
C HIS A 10 7.37 -6.13 -14.58
N ALA A 11 6.51 -5.83 -13.61
CA ALA A 11 5.75 -4.59 -13.52
C ALA A 11 6.66 -3.37 -13.52
N LYS A 12 7.76 -3.40 -12.76
CA LYS A 12 8.76 -2.33 -12.75
C LYS A 12 9.28 -2.05 -14.16
N ARG A 13 9.61 -3.07 -14.94
CA ARG A 13 10.07 -2.90 -16.33
C ARG A 13 8.99 -2.32 -17.22
N MET A 14 7.75 -2.84 -17.15
CA MET A 14 6.64 -2.37 -17.98
C MET A 14 6.26 -0.92 -17.65
N LEU A 15 6.13 -0.59 -16.36
CA LEU A 15 5.86 0.77 -15.89
C LEU A 15 7.01 1.74 -16.22
N GLN A 16 8.26 1.28 -16.25
CA GLN A 16 9.38 2.08 -16.74
C GLN A 16 9.27 2.39 -18.23
N ASP A 17 8.85 1.44 -19.08
CA ASP A 17 8.61 1.71 -20.50
C ASP A 17 7.51 2.75 -20.69
N ILE A 18 6.42 2.61 -19.94
CA ILE A 18 5.28 3.56 -19.91
C ILE A 18 5.76 4.96 -19.49
N LEU A 19 6.54 5.04 -18.40
CA LEU A 19 7.04 6.29 -17.84
C LEU A 19 8.02 7.02 -18.78
N VAL A 20 8.90 6.28 -19.46
CA VAL A 20 9.82 6.87 -20.45
C VAL A 20 9.04 7.30 -21.69
N LEU A 21 7.99 6.58 -22.07
CA LEU A 21 7.16 6.93 -23.22
C LEU A 21 6.41 8.24 -22.98
N GLN A 22 5.71 8.40 -21.86
CA GLN A 22 4.97 9.66 -21.59
C GLN A 22 5.89 10.90 -21.64
N VAL A 23 7.11 10.80 -21.12
CA VAL A 23 8.10 11.90 -21.17
C VAL A 23 8.56 12.13 -22.61
N SER A 24 8.85 11.06 -23.36
CA SER A 24 9.30 11.17 -24.76
C SER A 24 8.23 11.80 -25.66
N VAL A 25 6.95 11.58 -25.38
CA VAL A 25 5.84 12.20 -26.11
C VAL A 25 5.74 13.69 -25.80
N LEU A 26 5.86 14.07 -24.52
CA LEU A 26 5.92 15.48 -24.12
C LEU A 26 7.16 16.18 -24.73
N GLU A 27 8.32 15.52 -24.74
CA GLU A 27 9.51 16.03 -25.43
C GLU A 27 9.24 16.32 -26.91
N ALA A 28 8.60 15.40 -27.63
CA ALA A 28 8.26 15.58 -29.05
C ALA A 28 7.31 16.77 -29.27
N ALA A 29 6.24 16.87 -28.47
CA ALA A 29 5.30 18.00 -28.52
C ALA A 29 5.93 19.32 -28.06
N GLY A 30 6.98 19.24 -27.25
CA GLY A 30 7.75 20.36 -26.73
C GLY A 30 8.92 20.80 -27.60
N GLN A 31 9.14 20.20 -28.77
CA GLN A 31 10.26 20.59 -29.65
C GLN A 31 10.09 21.99 -30.24
N ILE A 32 11.22 22.65 -30.55
CA ILE A 32 11.24 23.94 -31.23
C ILE A 32 10.52 23.83 -32.57
N GLY A 33 9.59 24.75 -32.83
CA GLY A 33 8.85 24.81 -34.09
C GLY A 33 7.61 23.91 -34.14
N ILE A 34 7.36 23.07 -33.13
CA ILE A 34 6.10 22.33 -33.00
C ILE A 34 5.03 23.25 -32.41
N THR A 35 3.98 23.47 -33.18
CA THR A 35 2.82 24.26 -32.78
C THR A 35 1.62 23.38 -32.45
N GLU A 36 0.65 23.97 -31.78
CA GLU A 36 -0.64 23.38 -31.43
C GLU A 36 -1.33 22.70 -32.63
N ASN A 37 -1.42 23.43 -33.75
CA ASN A 37 -2.07 22.96 -34.98
C ASN A 37 -1.32 21.79 -35.61
N MET A 38 0.00 21.75 -35.48
CA MET A 38 0.80 20.63 -35.96
C MET A 38 0.52 19.37 -35.15
N VAL A 39 0.37 19.48 -33.82
CA VAL A 39 0.04 18.34 -32.97
C VAL A 39 -1.32 17.74 -33.32
N LEU A 40 -2.31 18.56 -33.69
CA LEU A 40 -3.63 18.09 -34.12
C LEU A 40 -3.62 17.38 -35.48
N ASP A 41 -2.69 17.71 -36.38
CA ASP A 41 -2.60 17.08 -37.70
C ASP A 41 -1.79 15.79 -37.64
N ALA A 42 -2.49 14.66 -37.74
CA ALA A 42 -1.87 13.33 -37.73
C ALA A 42 -0.85 13.13 -38.87
N ASN A 43 -1.01 13.80 -40.02
CA ASN A 43 -0.05 13.71 -41.13
C ASN A 43 1.25 14.48 -40.84
N VAL A 44 1.20 15.45 -39.93
CA VAL A 44 2.36 16.28 -39.54
C VAL A 44 3.03 15.74 -38.28
N PHE A 45 2.28 15.49 -37.21
CA PHE A 45 2.88 15.12 -35.93
C PHE A 45 3.26 13.64 -35.83
N THR A 46 2.59 12.72 -36.55
CA THR A 46 2.98 11.29 -36.51
C THR A 46 4.43 11.07 -36.97
N PRO A 47 4.89 11.63 -38.11
CA PRO A 47 6.29 11.51 -38.53
C PRO A 47 7.28 12.14 -37.54
N VAL A 48 6.95 13.29 -36.95
CA VAL A 48 7.78 13.96 -35.93
C VAL A 48 7.95 13.07 -34.70
N LEU A 49 6.83 12.57 -34.16
CA LEU A 49 6.83 11.70 -33.00
C LEU A 49 7.54 10.37 -33.29
N GLN A 50 7.33 9.78 -34.47
CA GLN A 50 8.04 8.59 -34.90
C GLN A 50 9.55 8.82 -34.93
N ALA A 51 10.02 9.88 -35.60
CA ALA A 51 11.45 10.19 -35.67
C ALA A 51 12.06 10.42 -34.28
N HIS A 52 11.35 11.15 -33.40
CA HIS A 52 11.79 11.35 -32.02
C HIS A 52 11.89 10.04 -31.25
N LEU A 53 10.86 9.18 -31.33
CA LEU A 53 10.86 7.87 -30.65
C LEU A 53 11.91 6.92 -31.22
N GLU A 54 12.19 6.97 -32.53
CA GLU A 54 13.23 6.16 -33.16
C GLU A 54 14.62 6.53 -32.66
N SER A 55 14.86 7.80 -32.35
CA SER A 55 16.11 8.25 -31.72
C SER A 55 16.30 7.71 -30.29
N LYS A 56 15.21 7.28 -29.63
CA LYS A 56 15.27 6.69 -28.29
C LYS A 56 15.51 5.19 -28.44
N ARG A 57 16.70 4.72 -28.03
CA ARG A 57 17.09 3.29 -28.02
C ARG A 57 15.99 2.35 -27.50
N ARG A 58 15.21 2.79 -26.50
CA ARG A 58 14.12 2.00 -25.90
C ARG A 58 12.98 1.70 -26.89
N PHE A 59 12.67 2.60 -27.82
CA PHE A 59 11.53 2.50 -28.74
C PHE A 59 11.92 2.33 -30.20
N SER A 60 13.22 2.38 -30.53
CA SER A 60 13.75 2.08 -31.87
C SER A 60 13.22 0.74 -32.41
N GLY A 61 12.84 0.73 -33.69
CA GLY A 61 12.19 -0.39 -34.36
C GLY A 61 10.71 -0.58 -34.04
N ARG A 62 10.13 0.23 -33.13
CA ARG A 62 8.70 0.21 -32.75
C ARG A 62 8.05 1.58 -32.79
N SER A 63 8.82 2.62 -33.10
CA SER A 63 8.43 4.03 -33.09
C SER A 63 7.18 4.32 -33.93
N GLU A 64 7.09 3.76 -35.14
CA GLU A 64 5.97 3.96 -36.05
C GLU A 64 4.65 3.45 -35.46
N ALA A 65 4.66 2.23 -34.92
CA ALA A 65 3.49 1.62 -34.32
C ALA A 65 3.03 2.37 -33.05
N ILE A 66 3.99 2.87 -32.26
CA ILE A 66 3.71 3.66 -31.05
C ILE A 66 3.14 5.03 -31.44
N ALA A 67 3.74 5.73 -32.40
CA ALA A 67 3.29 7.04 -32.86
C ALA A 67 1.86 6.95 -33.45
N ARG A 68 1.60 5.96 -34.31
CA ARG A 68 0.25 5.70 -34.84
C ARG A 68 -0.76 5.45 -33.71
N TRP A 69 -0.41 4.68 -32.68
CA TRP A 69 -1.29 4.43 -31.55
C TRP A 69 -1.63 5.71 -30.76
N ILE A 70 -0.64 6.56 -30.48
CA ILE A 70 -0.85 7.84 -29.78
C ILE A 70 -1.80 8.74 -30.56
N MET A 71 -1.62 8.81 -31.88
CA MET A 71 -2.40 9.71 -32.75
C MET A 71 -3.80 9.21 -33.04
N THR A 72 -4.01 7.90 -33.15
CA THR A 72 -5.33 7.33 -33.47
C THR A 72 -6.26 7.22 -32.28
N GLY A 73 -5.71 7.19 -31.05
CA GLY A 73 -6.48 6.91 -29.85
C GLY A 73 -7.19 5.54 -29.92
N LYS A 74 -7.99 5.22 -28.92
CA LYS A 74 -8.81 4.00 -28.94
C LYS A 74 -10.20 4.34 -29.48
N LYS A 75 -10.61 3.75 -30.61
CA LYS A 75 -12.01 3.82 -31.10
C LYS A 75 -12.97 3.51 -29.94
N GLY A 76 -13.83 4.46 -29.60
CA GLY A 76 -14.87 4.30 -28.56
C GLY A 76 -14.48 4.68 -27.13
N ILE A 77 -13.23 5.08 -26.85
CA ILE A 77 -12.86 5.73 -25.58
C ILE A 77 -12.66 7.22 -25.84
N ARG A 78 -13.47 8.04 -25.17
CA ARG A 78 -13.82 9.42 -25.51
C ARG A 78 -12.74 10.49 -25.31
N LYS A 79 -11.45 10.15 -25.20
CA LYS A 79 -10.40 11.15 -24.99
C LYS A 79 -9.14 10.83 -25.78
N SER A 80 -8.85 11.70 -26.74
CA SER A 80 -7.62 11.65 -27.52
C SER A 80 -6.46 12.15 -26.67
N LEU A 81 -5.34 11.40 -26.62
CA LEU A 81 -4.10 11.90 -26.01
C LEU A 81 -3.59 13.18 -26.70
N VAL A 82 -4.04 13.41 -27.93
CA VAL A 82 -3.62 14.54 -28.78
C VAL A 82 -4.16 15.87 -28.28
N GLU A 83 -5.37 15.94 -27.72
CA GLU A 83 -5.94 17.22 -27.28
C GLU A 83 -5.17 17.84 -26.09
N PRO A 84 -4.84 17.10 -25.03
CA PRO A 84 -3.97 17.61 -23.97
C PRO A 84 -2.56 17.99 -24.48
N LEU A 85 -2.00 17.20 -25.42
CA LEU A 85 -0.69 17.50 -26.03
C LEU A 85 -0.71 18.79 -26.86
N ASN A 86 -1.80 19.04 -27.57
CA ASN A 86 -2.03 20.27 -28.33
C ASN A 86 -1.93 21.49 -27.39
N LYS A 87 -2.66 21.47 -26.27
CA LYS A 87 -2.59 22.53 -25.25
C LYS A 87 -1.16 22.70 -24.73
N PHE A 88 -0.46 21.60 -24.44
CA PHE A 88 0.94 21.65 -24.00
C PHE A 88 1.87 22.32 -25.02
N ALA A 89 1.69 22.04 -26.32
CA ALA A 89 2.55 22.57 -27.37
C ALA A 89 2.53 24.11 -27.46
N ASN A 90 1.44 24.76 -27.04
CA ASN A 90 1.32 26.22 -26.95
C ASN A 90 2.20 26.89 -25.89
N GLY A 91 2.80 26.13 -24.98
CA GLY A 91 3.65 26.70 -23.93
C GLY A 91 4.91 27.37 -24.49
N PRO A 92 5.47 28.39 -23.81
CA PRO A 92 6.75 28.96 -24.17
C PRO A 92 7.85 27.89 -24.21
N GLN A 93 8.70 27.94 -25.23
CA GLN A 93 9.68 26.87 -25.48
C GLN A 93 10.64 26.62 -24.30
N ALA A 94 11.17 27.69 -23.70
CA ALA A 94 12.05 27.59 -22.55
C ALA A 94 11.34 26.93 -21.36
N ASP A 95 10.09 27.33 -21.11
CA ASP A 95 9.29 26.82 -19.99
C ASP A 95 8.93 25.35 -20.18
N LYS A 96 8.54 24.93 -21.39
CA LYS A 96 8.27 23.51 -21.72
C LYS A 96 9.52 22.65 -21.50
N SER A 97 10.67 23.12 -21.97
CA SER A 97 11.95 22.40 -21.83
C SER A 97 12.36 22.24 -20.38
N GLN A 98 12.24 23.31 -19.59
CA GLN A 98 12.50 23.29 -18.16
C GLN A 98 11.53 22.36 -17.41
N PHE A 99 10.24 22.45 -17.71
CA PHE A 99 9.20 21.60 -17.12
C PHE A 99 9.46 20.10 -17.37
N ILE A 100 9.84 19.73 -18.60
CA ILE A 100 10.19 18.34 -18.92
C ILE A 100 11.45 17.90 -18.15
N SER A 101 12.46 18.76 -18.07
CA SER A 101 13.67 18.49 -17.28
C SER A 101 13.33 18.24 -15.80
N ASP A 102 12.43 19.04 -15.23
CA ASP A 102 12.00 18.90 -13.84
C ASP A 102 11.20 17.61 -13.62
N ILE A 103 10.29 17.22 -14.52
CA ILE A 103 9.62 15.91 -14.48
C ILE A 103 10.64 14.76 -14.48
N ILE A 104 11.65 14.83 -15.35
CA ILE A 104 12.69 13.80 -15.44
C ILE A 104 13.46 13.70 -14.12
N ASN A 105 13.82 14.84 -13.52
CA ASN A 105 14.51 14.88 -12.24
C ASN A 105 13.67 14.23 -11.13
N ASP A 106 12.38 14.55 -11.04
CA ASP A 106 11.47 14.02 -10.02
C ASP A 106 11.27 12.50 -10.17
N ILE A 107 11.15 12.01 -11.41
CA ILE A 107 11.12 10.57 -11.71
C ILE A 107 12.38 9.87 -11.18
N PHE A 108 13.56 10.44 -11.44
CA PHE A 108 14.82 9.84 -10.97
C PHE A 108 14.98 9.92 -9.46
N LEU A 109 14.43 10.95 -8.83
CA LEU A 109 14.51 11.17 -7.40
C LEU A 109 13.82 10.05 -6.61
N LEU A 110 12.72 9.47 -7.11
CA LEU A 110 12.08 8.31 -6.46
C LEU A 110 12.94 7.04 -6.47
N TYR A 111 13.77 6.84 -7.50
CA TYR A 111 14.70 5.70 -7.53
C TYR A 111 15.87 5.86 -6.56
N ARG A 112 16.23 7.11 -6.25
CA ARG A 112 17.33 7.46 -5.34
C ARG A 112 16.88 8.60 -4.43
N PRO A 113 16.04 8.32 -3.42
CA PRO A 113 15.56 9.35 -2.51
C PRO A 113 16.72 10.07 -1.87
N LYS A 114 16.64 11.40 -1.84
CA LYS A 114 17.56 12.29 -1.15
C LYS A 114 16.77 13.27 -0.30
N ALA A 115 17.47 14.00 0.54
CA ALA A 115 16.98 15.19 1.22
C ALA A 115 16.68 16.30 0.18
N ALA A 116 15.63 16.12 -0.61
CA ALA A 116 15.24 16.99 -1.72
C ALA A 116 13.72 16.97 -1.92
N ALA A 117 13.19 18.12 -2.32
CA ALA A 117 11.80 18.25 -2.74
C ALA A 117 11.64 17.94 -4.24
N PHE A 118 10.42 17.60 -4.65
CA PHE A 118 10.05 17.54 -6.05
C PHE A 118 10.04 18.95 -6.66
N ARG A 119 10.43 19.04 -7.93
CA ARG A 119 10.48 20.29 -8.70
C ARG A 119 9.17 20.58 -9.40
N VAL A 120 8.39 19.54 -9.70
CA VAL A 120 7.06 19.60 -10.29
C VAL A 120 6.05 19.12 -9.26
N ALA A 121 5.69 20.00 -8.33
CA ALA A 121 4.62 19.76 -7.38
C ALA A 121 3.38 20.59 -7.75
N VAL A 122 2.20 20.09 -7.39
CA VAL A 122 0.94 20.86 -7.37
C VAL A 122 0.44 21.26 -8.77
N LEU A 123 0.19 20.29 -9.65
CA LEU A 123 -0.51 20.57 -10.91
C LEU A 123 -2.04 20.66 -10.76
N GLU A 124 -2.59 20.31 -9.59
CA GLU A 124 -4.04 20.30 -9.33
C GLU A 124 -4.69 21.66 -9.62
N ASN A 125 -4.09 22.74 -9.13
CA ASN A 125 -4.58 24.13 -9.22
C ASN A 125 -3.90 24.93 -10.33
N GLU A 126 -3.26 24.27 -11.28
CA GLU A 126 -2.52 24.94 -12.35
C GLU A 126 -3.45 25.81 -13.21
N THR A 127 -3.03 27.05 -13.44
CA THR A 127 -3.82 28.05 -14.18
C THR A 127 -3.32 28.24 -15.61
N LEU A 128 -2.04 27.93 -15.87
CA LEU A 128 -1.44 28.01 -17.19
C LEU A 128 -1.98 26.88 -18.09
N ASP A 129 -2.65 27.25 -19.19
CA ASP A 129 -3.36 26.29 -20.05
C ASP A 129 -2.45 25.21 -20.64
N TRP A 130 -1.20 25.54 -20.99
CA TRP A 130 -0.26 24.55 -21.50
C TRP A 130 0.18 23.53 -20.43
N ARG A 131 0.29 23.95 -19.17
CA ARG A 131 0.60 23.04 -18.05
C ARG A 131 -0.63 22.22 -17.64
N LYS A 132 -1.85 22.76 -17.74
CA LYS A 132 -3.08 21.96 -17.67
C LYS A 132 -3.08 20.87 -18.76
N GLY A 133 -2.67 21.23 -19.98
CA GLY A 133 -2.46 20.28 -21.08
C GLY A 133 -1.51 19.13 -20.71
N ALA A 134 -0.34 19.45 -20.14
CA ALA A 134 0.59 18.42 -19.64
C ALA A 134 -0.02 17.54 -18.54
N ARG A 135 -0.68 18.15 -17.54
CA ARG A 135 -1.35 17.42 -16.45
C ARG A 135 -2.40 16.46 -16.99
N ASP A 136 -3.29 16.97 -17.84
CA ASP A 136 -4.39 16.20 -18.40
C ASP A 136 -3.83 15.07 -19.27
N PHE A 137 -2.76 15.31 -20.05
CA PHE A 137 -2.06 14.26 -20.80
C PHE A 137 -1.60 13.13 -19.87
N LEU A 138 -0.96 13.47 -18.75
CA LEU A 138 -0.44 12.49 -17.78
C LEU A 138 -1.57 11.71 -17.08
N TYR A 139 -2.71 12.35 -16.79
CA TYR A 139 -3.91 11.67 -16.28
C TYR A 139 -4.46 10.67 -17.26
N GLU A 140 -4.67 11.09 -18.51
CA GLU A 140 -5.18 10.23 -19.57
C GLU A 140 -4.22 9.05 -19.81
N PHE A 141 -2.92 9.29 -19.75
CA PHE A 141 -1.91 8.23 -19.87
C PHE A 141 -2.07 7.16 -18.77
N TYR A 142 -2.30 7.56 -17.52
CA TYR A 142 -2.60 6.61 -16.45
C TYR A 142 -3.95 5.91 -16.64
N ASP A 143 -5.00 6.63 -17.03
CA ASP A 143 -6.33 6.04 -17.22
C ASP A 143 -6.32 4.98 -18.34
N LEU A 144 -5.44 5.13 -19.35
CA LEU A 144 -5.20 4.09 -20.34
C LEU A 144 -4.68 2.79 -19.75
N TRP A 145 -3.93 2.82 -18.63
CA TRP A 145 -3.42 1.61 -17.97
C TRP A 145 -4.54 0.70 -17.46
N GLN A 146 -5.67 1.27 -17.04
CA GLN A 146 -6.87 0.53 -16.66
C GLN A 146 -7.37 -0.32 -17.83
N SER A 147 -7.42 0.29 -19.02
CA SER A 147 -7.90 -0.38 -20.24
C SER A 147 -6.80 -1.18 -20.96
N GLY A 148 -5.54 -0.95 -20.60
CA GLY A 148 -4.31 -1.62 -21.01
C GLY A 148 -3.54 -0.97 -22.17
N PHE A 149 -2.23 -0.89 -22.00
CA PHE A 149 -1.27 -0.45 -23.01
C PHE A 149 -1.01 -1.52 -24.07
N PRO A 150 -0.96 -1.17 -25.36
CA PRO A 150 -0.74 -2.13 -26.44
C PRO A 150 0.67 -2.75 -26.39
N ALA A 151 0.77 -3.96 -26.94
CA ALA A 151 2.01 -4.72 -27.02
C ALA A 151 3.16 -3.96 -27.70
N CYS A 152 2.86 -3.07 -28.66
CA CYS A 152 3.88 -2.30 -29.39
C CYS A 152 4.73 -1.39 -28.50
N ILE A 153 4.26 -1.03 -27.29
CA ILE A 153 5.01 -0.21 -26.32
C ILE A 153 6.10 -1.01 -25.60
N PHE A 154 6.03 -2.34 -25.60
CA PHE A 154 6.97 -3.20 -24.88
C PHE A 154 7.86 -4.02 -25.84
N PRO A 155 9.07 -4.42 -25.43
CA PRO A 155 9.95 -5.27 -26.25
C PRO A 155 9.31 -6.63 -26.57
N ALA A 156 9.47 -7.13 -27.80
CA ALA A 156 8.90 -8.40 -28.20
C ALA A 156 9.60 -9.61 -27.54
N PRO A 157 8.89 -10.74 -27.32
CA PRO A 157 7.44 -10.91 -27.47
C PRO A 157 6.70 -10.32 -26.25
N SER A 158 5.81 -9.37 -26.50
CA SER A 158 4.99 -8.75 -25.44
C SER A 158 3.52 -8.82 -25.77
N LYS A 159 2.70 -8.97 -24.73
CA LYS A 159 1.26 -8.81 -24.78
C LYS A 159 0.88 -7.40 -24.33
N LYS A 160 -0.40 -7.07 -24.50
CA LYS A 160 -1.02 -5.92 -23.84
C LYS A 160 -0.77 -5.99 -22.33
N TYR A 161 -0.40 -4.86 -21.72
CA TYR A 161 -0.13 -4.75 -20.28
C TYR A 161 -1.19 -3.88 -19.59
N THR A 162 -1.80 -4.40 -18.54
CA THR A 162 -2.92 -3.79 -17.84
C THR A 162 -2.61 -3.60 -16.36
N ARG A 163 -3.45 -2.82 -15.67
CA ARG A 163 -3.43 -2.77 -14.21
C ARG A 163 -3.66 -4.15 -13.56
N GLN A 164 -4.42 -5.04 -14.19
CA GLN A 164 -4.62 -6.39 -13.66
C GLN A 164 -3.33 -7.23 -13.71
N ASP A 165 -2.50 -7.08 -14.74
CA ASP A 165 -1.20 -7.77 -14.80
C ASP A 165 -0.28 -7.32 -13.63
N PHE A 166 -0.32 -6.03 -13.26
CA PHE A 166 0.39 -5.51 -12.08
C PHE A 166 -0.12 -6.10 -10.77
N VAL A 167 -1.44 -6.14 -10.57
CA VAL A 167 -2.06 -6.69 -9.36
C VAL A 167 -1.80 -8.20 -9.25
N GLN A 168 -1.87 -8.92 -10.37
CA GLN A 168 -1.58 -10.37 -10.41
C GLN A 168 -0.12 -10.66 -10.04
N GLU A 169 0.83 -9.89 -10.56
CA GLU A 169 2.24 -10.04 -10.17
C GLU A 169 2.44 -9.71 -8.68
N PHE A 170 1.77 -8.66 -8.17
CA PHE A 170 1.82 -8.33 -6.75
C PHE A 170 1.33 -9.49 -5.87
N GLU A 171 0.19 -10.08 -6.19
CA GLU A 171 -0.33 -11.24 -5.45
C GLU A 171 0.64 -12.42 -5.52
N LEU A 172 1.11 -12.76 -6.73
CA LEU A 172 2.00 -13.89 -6.98
C LEU A 172 3.30 -13.79 -6.16
N LEU A 173 3.85 -12.58 -6.03
CA LEU A 173 5.11 -12.34 -5.31
C LEU A 173 4.92 -12.05 -3.82
N ASN A 174 3.68 -11.97 -3.33
CA ASN A 174 3.35 -11.75 -1.92
C ASN A 174 2.33 -12.80 -1.42
N PRO A 175 2.63 -14.12 -1.52
CA PRO A 175 1.65 -15.19 -1.22
C PRO A 175 1.26 -15.25 0.27
N GLY A 176 2.06 -14.66 1.16
CA GLY A 176 1.78 -14.54 2.59
C GLY A 176 1.08 -13.25 3.00
N LEU A 177 0.69 -12.41 2.04
CA LEU A 177 -0.03 -11.16 2.30
C LEU A 177 -1.51 -11.33 1.90
N PHE A 178 -2.41 -11.26 2.88
CA PHE A 178 -3.86 -11.28 2.70
C PHE A 178 -4.54 -9.98 3.16
N ILE A 179 -3.90 -9.28 4.08
CA ILE A 179 -4.33 -8.01 4.64
C ILE A 179 -3.49 -6.84 4.13
N CYS A 180 -3.98 -5.63 4.35
CA CYS A 180 -3.40 -4.39 3.86
C CYS A 180 -1.99 -4.15 4.42
N ALA A 181 -1.02 -4.01 3.51
CA ALA A 181 0.37 -3.70 3.84
C ALA A 181 0.55 -2.42 4.68
N VAL A 182 -0.45 -1.53 4.67
CA VAL A 182 -0.43 -0.23 5.36
C VAL A 182 -1.09 -0.29 6.74
N CYS A 183 -2.27 -0.88 6.91
CA CYS A 183 -3.00 -0.76 8.17
C CYS A 183 -3.10 -2.04 8.99
N ASP A 184 -2.66 -3.17 8.46
CA ASP A 184 -2.78 -4.50 9.08
C ASP A 184 -4.24 -4.95 9.40
N GLY A 185 -5.27 -4.12 9.19
CA GLY A 185 -6.62 -4.38 9.71
C GLY A 185 -7.66 -4.93 8.71
N SER A 186 -7.44 -4.79 7.40
CA SER A 186 -8.45 -5.19 6.41
C SER A 186 -7.79 -5.87 5.21
N ALA A 187 -8.52 -6.76 4.54
CA ALA A 187 -8.08 -7.32 3.27
C ALA A 187 -7.73 -6.20 2.27
N TYR A 188 -6.62 -6.33 1.53
CA TYR A 188 -6.29 -5.37 0.47
C TYR A 188 -7.00 -5.67 -0.84
N SER A 189 -7.48 -6.90 -1.02
CA SER A 189 -8.12 -7.34 -2.25
C SER A 189 -9.26 -8.32 -2.00
N THR A 190 -10.19 -8.39 -2.95
CA THR A 190 -11.16 -9.46 -3.11
C THR A 190 -11.02 -10.05 -4.51
N LYS A 191 -11.31 -11.34 -4.68
CA LYS A 191 -10.99 -12.08 -5.91
C LYS A 191 -12.20 -12.80 -6.44
N THR A 192 -12.32 -12.79 -7.76
CA THR A 192 -13.16 -13.69 -8.54
C THR A 192 -12.26 -14.53 -9.43
N VAL A 193 -12.82 -15.55 -10.10
CA VAL A 193 -12.06 -16.40 -11.04
C VAL A 193 -11.31 -15.60 -12.11
N LYS A 194 -11.83 -14.43 -12.51
CA LYS A 194 -11.29 -13.64 -13.64
C LYS A 194 -10.63 -12.33 -13.25
N HIS A 195 -10.77 -11.89 -11.99
CA HIS A 195 -10.41 -10.52 -11.62
C HIS A 195 -10.03 -10.39 -10.15
N ILE A 196 -9.01 -9.58 -9.89
CA ILE A 196 -8.61 -9.17 -8.54
C ILE A 196 -9.05 -7.73 -8.34
N TYR A 197 -10.02 -7.53 -7.45
CA TYR A 197 -10.51 -6.23 -7.05
C TYR A 197 -9.67 -5.71 -5.88
N THR A 198 -8.92 -4.65 -6.12
CA THR A 198 -8.10 -3.98 -5.12
C THR A 198 -7.99 -2.51 -5.49
N SER A 199 -7.69 -1.65 -4.51
CA SER A 199 -7.26 -0.28 -4.78
C SER A 199 -5.75 -0.28 -5.00
N VAL A 200 -5.26 0.51 -5.95
CA VAL A 200 -3.82 0.74 -6.13
C VAL A 200 -3.58 2.18 -5.70
N ASP A 201 -2.94 2.34 -4.55
CA ASP A 201 -2.60 3.66 -4.00
C ASP A 201 -1.46 4.28 -4.77
N HIS A 202 -1.58 5.60 -4.94
CA HIS A 202 -0.51 6.46 -5.42
C HIS A 202 0.12 7.10 -4.19
N PHE A 203 1.25 6.60 -3.72
CA PHE A 203 1.90 7.08 -2.50
C PHE A 203 2.00 8.62 -2.51
N PHE A 204 2.50 9.17 -3.61
CA PHE A 204 2.34 10.56 -4.03
C PHE A 204 1.08 10.68 -4.90
N PRO A 205 0.02 11.38 -4.42
CA PRO A 205 -1.26 11.46 -5.10
C PRO A 205 -1.13 11.92 -6.54
N ARG A 206 -1.91 11.28 -7.42
CA ARG A 206 -1.98 11.66 -8.83
C ARG A 206 -2.43 13.12 -8.99
N SER A 207 -3.39 13.60 -8.20
CA SER A 207 -3.90 14.97 -8.25
C SER A 207 -2.79 16.03 -8.15
N ILE A 208 -1.78 15.74 -7.33
CA ILE A 208 -0.65 16.65 -7.04
C ILE A 208 0.55 16.33 -7.93
N TYR A 209 0.85 15.05 -8.13
CA TYR A 209 2.03 14.52 -8.81
C TYR A 209 1.67 13.60 -10.00
N PRO A 210 0.98 14.11 -11.04
CA PRO A 210 0.49 13.28 -12.15
C PRO A 210 1.60 12.54 -12.89
N HIS A 211 2.78 13.15 -13.01
CA HIS A 211 3.93 12.56 -13.71
C HIS A 211 4.47 11.30 -13.01
N LEU A 212 4.15 11.09 -11.73
CA LEU A 212 4.50 9.90 -10.95
C LEU A 212 3.40 8.83 -10.95
N SER A 213 2.29 9.03 -11.66
CA SER A 213 1.11 8.15 -11.57
C SER A 213 1.37 6.75 -12.11
N CYS A 214 2.28 6.60 -13.08
CA CYS A 214 2.74 5.31 -13.58
C CYS A 214 4.10 4.90 -12.98
N HIS A 215 4.61 5.60 -11.98
CA HIS A 215 5.92 5.29 -11.41
C HIS A 215 5.84 4.01 -10.54
N PRO A 216 6.69 2.99 -10.75
CA PRO A 216 6.57 1.71 -10.06
C PRO A 216 6.79 1.78 -8.55
N LEU A 217 7.58 2.75 -8.06
CA LEU A 217 7.75 3.00 -6.62
C LEU A 217 6.69 3.93 -6.03
N ASN A 218 5.72 4.37 -6.84
CA ASN A 218 4.61 5.20 -6.40
C ASN A 218 3.30 4.40 -6.27
N LEU A 219 3.26 3.16 -6.75
CA LEU A 219 2.05 2.37 -6.85
C LEU A 219 2.07 1.19 -5.89
N ILE A 220 1.00 0.96 -5.13
CA ILE A 220 0.89 -0.24 -4.28
C ILE A 220 -0.57 -0.71 -4.11
N PRO A 221 -0.87 -2.01 -4.28
CA PRO A 221 -2.17 -2.55 -3.90
C PRO A 221 -2.40 -2.48 -2.38
N ILE A 222 -3.45 -1.77 -1.96
CA ILE A 222 -3.86 -1.64 -0.56
C ILE A 222 -5.39 -1.63 -0.43
N CYS A 223 -5.91 -1.67 0.80
CA CYS A 223 -7.36 -1.59 1.02
C CYS A 223 -7.93 -0.21 0.65
N SER A 224 -9.20 -0.18 0.23
CA SER A 224 -9.90 1.04 -0.17
C SER A 224 -10.00 2.07 0.96
N SER A 225 -10.18 1.62 2.21
CA SER A 225 -10.18 2.48 3.39
C SER A 225 -8.90 3.33 3.47
N CYS A 226 -7.73 2.68 3.38
CA CYS A 226 -6.45 3.40 3.42
C CYS A 226 -6.27 4.33 2.23
N ASN A 227 -6.54 3.84 1.02
CA ASN A 227 -6.30 4.59 -0.21
C ASN A 227 -7.24 5.80 -0.35
N SER A 228 -8.55 5.59 -0.24
CA SER A 228 -9.54 6.57 -0.69
C SER A 228 -10.12 7.43 0.43
N TYR A 229 -10.19 6.92 1.66
CA TYR A 229 -10.88 7.61 2.75
C TYR A 229 -9.91 8.24 3.75
N ILE A 230 -8.83 7.52 4.09
CA ILE A 230 -7.87 7.99 5.08
C ILE A 230 -6.79 8.86 4.44
N LYS A 231 -6.08 8.32 3.44
CA LYS A 231 -5.03 9.06 2.73
C LYS A 231 -5.62 10.00 1.70
N GLY A 232 -6.45 9.47 0.79
CA GLY A 232 -6.98 10.23 -0.35
C GLY A 232 -5.87 10.93 -1.14
N ASP A 233 -6.07 12.23 -1.36
CA ASP A 233 -5.16 13.10 -2.09
C ASP A 233 -4.24 13.94 -1.19
N ILE A 234 -4.08 13.57 0.10
CA ILE A 234 -3.13 14.23 1.01
C ILE A 234 -1.71 14.14 0.46
N ASP A 235 -1.02 15.27 0.35
CA ASP A 235 0.40 15.32 0.00
C ASP A 235 1.25 14.71 1.14
N PRO A 236 2.01 13.63 0.90
CA PRO A 236 2.91 13.08 1.91
C PRO A 236 3.93 14.11 2.40
N LEU A 237 4.41 15.02 1.53
CA LEU A 237 5.46 15.98 1.88
C LEU A 237 4.94 17.13 2.75
N THR A 238 3.64 17.39 2.75
CA THR A 238 3.00 18.46 3.53
C THR A 238 1.74 17.94 4.19
N SER A 239 1.90 17.16 5.27
CA SER A 239 0.78 16.55 6.00
C SER A 239 0.72 17.05 7.43
N ASN A 240 -0.48 17.43 7.87
CA ASN A 240 -0.78 17.94 9.21
C ASN A 240 0.07 19.16 9.63
N GLY A 241 0.34 20.08 8.69
CA GLY A 241 1.14 21.28 8.92
C GLY A 241 2.64 21.06 9.07
N LEU A 242 3.12 19.82 8.89
CA LEU A 242 4.54 19.47 8.90
C LEU A 242 5.07 19.29 7.49
N HIS A 243 6.35 19.60 7.30
CA HIS A 243 7.08 19.37 6.06
C HIS A 243 8.02 18.18 6.20
N PHE A 244 7.90 17.22 5.28
CA PHE A 244 8.73 16.02 5.23
C PHE A 244 9.56 15.99 3.95
N GLN A 245 10.63 15.21 3.97
CA GLN A 245 11.50 14.95 2.83
C GLN A 245 11.35 13.48 2.40
N LEU A 246 11.77 13.15 1.18
CA LEU A 246 11.65 11.78 0.66
C LEU A 246 12.36 10.73 1.54
N VAL A 247 13.44 11.13 2.21
CA VAL A 247 14.17 10.27 3.16
C VAL A 247 13.40 10.00 4.44
N ASP A 248 12.35 10.76 4.75
CA ASP A 248 11.45 10.52 5.89
C ASP A 248 10.41 9.44 5.58
N PHE A 249 10.39 8.85 4.38
CA PHE A 249 9.44 7.79 4.03
C PHE A 249 10.11 6.44 3.84
N ILE A 250 9.29 5.39 3.89
CA ILE A 250 9.63 4.05 3.38
C ILE A 250 8.72 3.84 2.18
N LEU A 251 9.24 4.07 0.98
CA LEU A 251 8.44 3.98 -0.24
C LEU A 251 8.12 2.52 -0.58
N PRO A 252 7.06 2.27 -1.37
CA PRO A 252 6.76 0.96 -1.91
C PRO A 252 7.98 0.27 -2.54
N TYR A 253 8.16 -1.01 -2.22
CA TYR A 253 9.19 -1.89 -2.80
C TYR A 253 10.66 -1.48 -2.54
N GLN A 254 10.90 -0.49 -1.68
CA GLN A 254 12.25 -0.17 -1.22
C GLN A 254 12.74 -1.21 -0.20
N GLN A 255 14.07 -1.29 -0.07
CA GLN A 255 14.90 -2.18 0.77
C GLN A 255 14.13 -3.21 1.62
N LEU A 256 14.49 -4.49 1.43
CA LEU A 256 14.01 -5.56 2.29
C LEU A 256 14.37 -5.23 3.74
N ASP A 257 13.46 -5.51 4.67
CA ASP A 257 13.62 -5.34 6.12
C ASP A 257 13.40 -3.93 6.69
N LEU A 258 12.87 -2.98 5.90
CA LEU A 258 12.45 -1.66 6.42
C LEU A 258 11.00 -1.60 6.90
N ALA A 259 10.23 -2.68 6.77
CA ALA A 259 8.85 -2.71 7.22
C ALA A 259 8.72 -2.39 8.72
N PHE A 260 7.70 -1.62 9.10
CA PHE A 260 7.51 -1.24 10.50
C PHE A 260 7.32 -2.45 11.40
N SER A 261 6.65 -3.51 10.93
CA SER A 261 6.53 -4.76 11.70
C SER A 261 7.85 -5.40 12.13
N LYS A 262 8.99 -5.03 11.52
CA LYS A 262 10.33 -5.50 11.89
C LYS A 262 11.22 -4.44 12.55
N LYS A 263 10.85 -3.17 12.48
CA LYS A 263 11.66 -2.02 12.94
C LYS A 263 10.98 -1.16 14.01
N SER A 264 9.80 -1.56 14.46
CA SER A 264 9.01 -0.83 15.43
C SER A 264 8.27 -1.81 16.34
N TYR A 265 7.70 -1.27 17.41
CA TYR A 265 6.81 -1.97 18.33
C TYR A 265 5.59 -1.11 18.61
N ILE A 266 4.53 -1.71 19.13
CA ILE A 266 3.34 -0.97 19.57
C ILE A 266 3.36 -0.87 21.09
N ALA A 267 3.33 0.35 21.61
CA ALA A 267 3.14 0.62 23.02
C ALA A 267 1.64 0.67 23.34
N VAL A 268 1.24 -0.09 24.36
CA VAL A 268 -0.12 -0.04 24.92
C VAL A 268 -0.08 0.91 26.11
N VAL A 269 -0.65 2.11 25.95
CA VAL A 269 -0.55 3.18 26.94
C VAL A 269 -1.92 3.63 27.42
N LYS A 270 -2.02 4.10 28.66
CA LYS A 270 -3.26 4.71 29.18
C LYS A 270 -3.53 6.02 28.43
N ARG A 271 -4.78 6.26 28.03
CA ARG A 271 -5.23 7.58 27.57
C ARG A 271 -5.22 8.57 28.74
N ASP A 272 -5.05 9.85 28.41
CA ASP A 272 -5.29 10.90 29.39
C ASP A 272 -6.79 10.88 29.77
N PRO A 273 -7.16 10.84 31.08
CA PRO A 273 -8.56 10.91 31.51
C PRO A 273 -9.33 12.13 31.01
N ARG A 274 -8.63 13.19 30.56
CA ARG A 274 -9.21 14.39 29.95
C ARG A 274 -9.57 14.20 28.47
N GLU A 275 -9.08 13.14 27.83
CA GLU A 275 -9.54 12.72 26.49
C GLU A 275 -11.02 12.27 26.54
N ASN A 276 -11.57 11.93 25.38
CA ASN A 276 -12.96 11.50 25.26
C ASN A 276 -13.22 10.19 26.05
N LYS A 277 -14.05 10.28 27.10
CA LYS A 277 -14.44 9.17 27.99
C LYS A 277 -15.15 7.99 27.31
N PHE A 278 -15.66 8.18 26.09
CA PHE A 278 -16.30 7.12 25.31
C PHE A 278 -15.29 6.27 24.53
N LEU A 279 -14.02 6.68 24.50
CA LEU A 279 -12.94 5.91 23.90
C LEU A 279 -12.42 4.87 24.89
N HIS A 280 -11.80 3.82 24.34
CA HIS A 280 -11.12 2.81 25.14
C HIS A 280 -10.08 3.46 26.08
N PRO A 281 -9.98 3.05 27.36
CA PRO A 281 -9.08 3.69 28.34
C PRO A 281 -7.58 3.53 28.00
N MET A 282 -7.26 2.59 27.11
CA MET A 282 -5.93 2.41 26.53
C MET A 282 -5.92 2.88 25.08
N LYS A 283 -4.74 3.25 24.58
CA LYS A 283 -4.47 3.51 23.17
C LYS A 283 -3.19 2.80 22.73
N LEU A 284 -3.06 2.62 21.42
CA LEU A 284 -1.93 1.98 20.76
C LEU A 284 -1.08 3.04 20.06
N GLU A 285 0.22 3.03 20.34
CA GLU A 285 1.18 3.96 19.73
C GLU A 285 2.31 3.19 19.06
N LEU A 286 2.50 3.40 17.75
CA LEU A 286 3.62 2.84 17.03
C LEU A 286 4.90 3.59 17.43
N ARG A 287 5.92 2.85 17.88
CA ARG A 287 7.19 3.41 18.37
C ARG A 287 8.40 2.72 17.75
N PRO A 288 9.51 3.45 17.52
CA PRO A 288 10.71 2.86 16.94
C PRO A 288 11.30 1.79 17.86
N ALA A 289 11.74 0.67 17.30
CA ALA A 289 12.64 -0.22 18.03
C ALA A 289 14.00 0.48 18.21
N ARG A 290 14.71 0.19 19.32
CA ARG A 290 16.03 0.77 19.61
C ARG A 290 16.94 0.66 18.37
N GLU A 291 17.74 1.70 18.12
CA GLU A 291 18.69 1.83 16.98
C GLU A 291 18.09 2.16 15.59
N PHE A 292 16.77 2.17 15.42
CA PHE A 292 16.18 2.68 14.18
C PHE A 292 15.87 4.17 14.33
N GLU A 293 16.53 5.03 13.55
CA GLU A 293 16.15 6.44 13.36
C GLU A 293 14.82 6.51 12.56
N ALA A 294 13.75 5.98 13.16
CA ALA A 294 12.42 5.91 12.59
C ALA A 294 11.57 7.12 12.92
N GLY A 295 12.00 8.01 13.82
CA GLY A 295 11.14 9.03 14.43
C GLY A 295 10.32 9.76 13.37
N ASN A 296 11.00 10.40 12.42
CA ASN A 296 10.34 11.08 11.31
C ASN A 296 9.54 10.13 10.40
N LYS A 297 9.99 8.88 10.21
CA LYS A 297 9.29 7.89 9.37
C LYS A 297 7.96 7.44 9.94
N ILE A 298 7.92 7.15 11.24
CA ILE A 298 6.69 6.78 11.95
C ILE A 298 5.75 7.98 11.98
N THR A 299 6.25 9.17 12.33
CA THR A 299 5.44 10.40 12.34
C THR A 299 4.85 10.70 10.96
N ALA A 300 5.65 10.66 9.90
CA ALA A 300 5.18 10.91 8.54
C ALA A 300 4.14 9.87 8.09
N PHE A 301 4.38 8.59 8.42
CA PHE A 301 3.44 7.51 8.13
C PHE A 301 2.11 7.64 8.90
N ASN A 302 2.17 7.98 10.19
CA ASN A 302 0.99 8.19 11.02
C ASN A 302 0.21 9.44 10.61
N ASN A 303 0.88 10.51 10.20
CA ASN A 303 0.19 11.69 9.65
C ASN A 303 -0.57 11.36 8.36
N LEU A 304 -0.02 10.45 7.53
CA LEU A 304 -0.62 10.09 6.25
C LEU A 304 -1.76 9.05 6.37
N TYR A 305 -1.59 8.04 7.22
CA TYR A 305 -2.50 6.89 7.30
C TYR A 305 -3.22 6.73 8.65
N LYS A 306 -2.96 7.62 9.61
CA LYS A 306 -3.62 7.69 10.92
C LYS A 306 -3.64 6.35 11.67
N ILE A 307 -2.54 5.60 11.61
CA ILE A 307 -2.54 4.20 12.07
C ILE A 307 -2.72 4.09 13.59
N ASP A 308 -2.03 4.91 14.39
CA ASP A 308 -2.19 4.93 15.85
C ASP A 308 -3.66 5.21 16.26
N GLU A 309 -4.26 6.24 15.67
CA GLU A 309 -5.67 6.61 15.91
C GLU A 309 -6.59 5.44 15.59
N ARG A 310 -6.46 4.88 14.37
CA ARG A 310 -7.33 3.81 13.87
C ARG A 310 -7.21 2.53 14.68
N TRP A 311 -5.99 2.10 15.01
CA TRP A 311 -5.82 0.93 15.88
C TRP A 311 -6.35 1.17 17.28
N SER A 312 -6.23 2.40 17.79
CA SER A 312 -6.76 2.76 19.11
C SER A 312 -8.28 2.86 19.14
N GLU A 313 -8.92 3.22 18.03
CA GLU A 313 -10.38 3.20 17.84
C GLU A 313 -10.91 1.76 17.71
N SER A 314 -10.18 0.90 16.99
CA SER A 314 -10.51 -0.53 16.86
C SER A 314 -10.03 -1.38 18.03
N LEU A 315 -9.48 -0.79 19.10
CA LEU A 315 -8.81 -1.56 20.16
C LEU A 315 -9.72 -2.60 20.82
N HIS A 316 -11.00 -2.30 21.01
CA HIS A 316 -11.95 -3.28 21.55
C HIS A 316 -12.10 -4.51 20.64
N GLU A 317 -12.20 -4.31 19.32
CA GLU A 317 -12.25 -5.40 18.34
C GLU A 317 -10.95 -6.22 18.35
N ILE A 318 -9.81 -5.54 18.47
CA ILE A 318 -8.50 -6.20 18.54
C ILE A 318 -8.40 -7.04 19.82
N GLU A 319 -8.83 -6.50 20.97
CA GLU A 319 -8.87 -7.24 22.23
C GLU A 319 -9.78 -8.48 22.16
N ASP A 320 -10.94 -8.37 21.53
CA ASP A 320 -11.84 -9.49 21.26
C ASP A 320 -11.16 -10.58 20.41
N HIS A 321 -10.42 -10.17 19.37
CA HIS A 321 -9.63 -11.09 18.56
C HIS A 321 -8.53 -11.78 19.36
N VAL A 322 -7.80 -11.03 20.19
CA VAL A 322 -6.77 -11.59 21.10
C VAL A 322 -7.40 -12.59 22.06
N PHE A 323 -8.47 -12.21 22.76
CA PHE A 323 -9.13 -13.05 23.74
C PHE A 323 -9.68 -14.33 23.11
N ARG A 324 -10.29 -14.23 21.92
CA ARG A 324 -10.75 -15.39 21.15
C ARG A 324 -9.60 -16.33 20.79
N ARG A 325 -8.44 -15.79 20.35
CA ARG A 325 -7.26 -16.62 20.05
C ARG A 325 -6.72 -17.33 21.28
N ILE A 326 -6.61 -16.63 22.41
CA ILE A 326 -6.16 -17.23 23.68
C ILE A 326 -7.07 -18.39 24.05
N THR A 327 -8.37 -18.14 24.09
CA THR A 327 -9.36 -19.14 24.51
C THR A 327 -9.42 -20.33 23.55
N GLN A 328 -9.32 -20.12 22.24
CA GLN A 328 -9.20 -21.20 21.25
C GLN A 328 -7.92 -22.02 21.45
N TYR A 329 -6.78 -21.36 21.66
CA TYR A 329 -5.50 -22.04 21.88
C TYR A 329 -5.51 -22.89 23.16
N LEU A 330 -5.99 -22.32 24.28
CA LEU A 330 -6.10 -23.05 25.55
C LEU A 330 -7.08 -24.22 25.49
N SER A 331 -8.16 -24.07 24.72
CA SER A 331 -9.14 -25.14 24.47
C SER A 331 -8.57 -26.36 23.75
N LEU A 332 -7.51 -26.19 22.95
CA LEU A 332 -6.87 -27.28 22.22
C LEU A 332 -5.84 -28.06 23.07
N ILE A 333 -5.35 -27.46 24.16
CA ILE A 333 -4.30 -28.05 24.99
C ILE A 333 -4.91 -28.74 26.21
N ASP A 334 -5.49 -27.97 27.13
CA ASP A 334 -6.18 -28.44 28.33
C ASP A 334 -6.82 -27.23 29.03
N PRO A 335 -8.06 -26.83 28.69
CA PRO A 335 -8.66 -25.59 29.18
C PRO A 335 -8.85 -25.52 30.71
N VAL A 336 -8.84 -26.66 31.40
CA VAL A 336 -9.09 -26.73 32.85
C VAL A 336 -7.79 -26.68 33.65
N ASN A 337 -6.73 -27.35 33.20
CA ASN A 337 -5.43 -27.33 33.91
C ASN A 337 -4.47 -26.25 33.40
N SER A 338 -4.67 -25.71 32.19
CA SER A 338 -3.77 -24.71 31.58
C SER A 338 -3.79 -23.32 32.20
N ILE A 339 -4.79 -23.00 33.03
CA ILE A 339 -4.94 -21.69 33.72
C ILE A 339 -4.85 -21.86 35.24
N SER A 340 -4.20 -22.92 35.72
CA SER A 340 -4.08 -23.19 37.16
C SER A 340 -3.13 -22.23 37.89
N ASP A 341 -2.15 -21.66 37.18
CA ASP A 341 -1.21 -20.68 37.72
C ASP A 341 -0.72 -19.67 36.66
N SER A 342 -0.22 -18.53 37.14
CA SER A 342 0.26 -17.42 36.29
C SER A 342 1.46 -17.79 35.41
N THR A 343 2.36 -18.66 35.87
CA THR A 343 3.56 -19.07 35.12
C THR A 343 3.20 -19.92 33.92
N THR A 344 2.32 -20.90 34.11
CA THR A 344 1.80 -21.76 33.03
C THR A 344 1.07 -20.95 31.98
N LEU A 345 0.21 -20.00 32.38
CA LEU A 345 -0.47 -19.12 31.44
C LEU A 345 0.50 -18.25 30.65
N ILE A 346 1.49 -17.63 31.30
CA ILE A 346 2.52 -16.81 30.64
C ILE A 346 3.24 -17.63 29.56
N ARG A 347 3.58 -18.90 29.83
CA ARG A 347 4.22 -19.79 28.84
C ARG A 347 3.35 -19.95 27.59
N TYR A 348 2.04 -20.19 27.76
CA TYR A 348 1.13 -20.32 26.63
C TYR A 348 0.95 -19.01 25.86
N LEU A 349 0.83 -17.87 26.56
CA LEU A 349 0.76 -16.56 25.91
C LEU A 349 2.03 -16.25 25.12
N LYS A 350 3.22 -16.59 25.63
CA LYS A 350 4.49 -16.43 24.91
C LYS A 350 4.52 -17.30 23.65
N ALA A 351 4.05 -18.54 23.72
CA ALA A 351 3.96 -19.43 22.55
C ALA A 351 3.00 -18.86 21.48
N LEU A 352 1.80 -18.44 21.90
CA LEU A 352 0.79 -17.87 21.00
C LEU A 352 1.24 -16.53 20.38
N MET A 353 1.93 -15.68 21.15
CA MET A 353 2.55 -14.45 20.67
C MET A 353 3.59 -14.74 19.59
N SER A 354 4.49 -15.71 19.84
CA SER A 354 5.51 -16.13 18.87
C SER A 354 4.89 -16.72 17.61
N GLN A 355 3.85 -17.54 17.75
CA GLN A 355 3.12 -18.09 16.60
C GLN A 355 2.49 -16.95 15.79
N THR A 356 1.87 -15.97 16.46
CA THR A 356 1.24 -14.82 15.79
C THR A 356 2.26 -14.00 15.00
N ASP A 357 3.43 -13.72 15.57
CA ASP A 357 4.51 -12.97 14.90
C ASP A 357 5.08 -13.72 13.68
N LEU A 358 5.29 -15.03 13.80
CA LEU A 358 5.91 -15.85 12.75
C LEU A 358 4.94 -16.22 11.63
N GLU A 359 3.69 -16.53 11.97
CA GLU A 359 2.76 -17.18 11.04
C GLU A 359 1.64 -16.26 10.57
N ASN A 360 1.24 -15.26 11.36
CA ASN A 360 -0.01 -14.52 11.12
C ASN A 360 0.19 -13.06 10.67
N ILE A 361 1.37 -12.46 10.87
CA ILE A 361 1.66 -11.11 10.37
C ILE A 361 1.47 -11.07 8.84
N GLY A 362 0.70 -10.09 8.36
CA GLY A 362 0.38 -9.99 6.94
C GLY A 362 -0.76 -10.91 6.48
N LYS A 363 -1.25 -11.80 7.34
CA LYS A 363 -2.32 -12.75 7.00
C LYS A 363 -3.63 -12.45 7.71
N ASP A 364 -3.56 -12.20 9.01
CA ASP A 364 -4.74 -12.00 9.82
C ASP A 364 -4.94 -10.53 10.18
N PRO A 365 -6.19 -10.05 10.23
CA PRO A 365 -6.48 -8.70 10.70
C PRO A 365 -5.87 -8.44 12.07
N TYR A 366 -5.12 -7.34 12.16
CA TYR A 366 -4.49 -6.82 13.36
C TYR A 366 -3.44 -7.75 13.98
N ALA A 367 -2.86 -8.68 13.22
CA ALA A 367 -1.82 -9.59 13.73
C ALA A 367 -0.66 -8.84 14.39
N PHE A 368 -0.24 -7.71 13.83
CA PHE A 368 0.86 -6.92 14.39
C PHE A 368 0.47 -6.23 15.72
N PRO A 369 -0.66 -5.49 15.85
CA PRO A 369 -1.20 -5.06 17.14
C PRO A 369 -1.40 -6.19 18.16
N MET A 370 -1.89 -7.36 17.73
CA MET A 370 -2.14 -8.51 18.61
C MET A 370 -0.86 -8.98 19.30
N VAL A 371 0.28 -9.06 18.59
CA VAL A 371 1.59 -9.43 19.17
C VAL A 371 1.92 -8.56 20.39
N TRP A 372 1.70 -7.25 20.28
CA TRP A 372 2.03 -6.31 21.35
C TRP A 372 0.98 -6.27 22.47
N LEU A 373 -0.27 -6.62 22.18
CA LEU A 373 -1.27 -6.85 23.23
C LEU A 373 -0.97 -8.12 24.03
N PHE A 374 -0.55 -9.21 23.38
CA PHE A 374 -0.06 -10.39 24.11
C PHE A 374 1.09 -10.03 25.04
N LYS A 375 2.07 -9.25 24.56
CA LYS A 375 3.18 -8.77 25.37
C LYS A 375 2.69 -7.94 26.57
N SER A 376 1.74 -7.02 26.35
CA SER A 376 1.14 -6.21 27.43
C SER A 376 0.44 -7.07 28.48
N TYR A 377 -0.30 -8.12 28.07
CA TYR A 377 -0.93 -9.05 29.00
C TYR A 377 0.08 -9.89 29.78
N ILE A 378 1.13 -10.37 29.12
CA ILE A 378 2.24 -11.07 29.79
C ILE A 378 2.86 -10.17 30.86
N ASP A 379 3.16 -8.91 30.52
CA ASP A 379 3.77 -7.96 31.45
C ASP A 379 2.86 -7.66 32.65
N GLN A 380 1.55 -7.56 32.43
CA GLN A 380 0.57 -7.38 33.51
C GLN A 380 0.52 -8.58 34.44
N ILE A 381 0.55 -9.81 33.90
CA ILE A 381 0.57 -11.04 34.71
C ILE A 381 1.91 -11.18 35.44
N GLU A 382 3.04 -10.86 34.80
CA GLU A 382 4.35 -10.87 35.47
C GLU A 382 4.42 -9.86 36.61
N ALA A 383 3.75 -8.71 36.49
CA ALA A 383 3.74 -7.65 37.52
C ALA A 383 2.70 -7.86 38.63
N GLN A 384 1.54 -8.45 38.32
CA GLN A 384 0.39 -8.54 39.24
C GLN A 384 -0.01 -9.98 39.59
N HIS A 385 0.64 -10.97 38.99
CA HIS A 385 0.32 -12.40 39.13
C HIS A 385 -1.18 -12.67 38.91
N GLU A 386 -1.82 -13.41 39.80
CA GLU A 386 -3.24 -13.78 39.72
C GLU A 386 -4.18 -12.57 39.87
N ASN A 387 -3.65 -11.39 40.23
CA ASN A 387 -4.44 -10.17 40.30
C ASN A 387 -4.63 -9.45 38.97
N ALA A 388 -3.85 -9.81 37.93
CA ALA A 388 -3.95 -9.20 36.62
C ALA A 388 -5.38 -9.34 36.05
N PRO A 389 -5.99 -8.27 35.50
CA PRO A 389 -7.36 -8.32 34.98
C PRO A 389 -7.58 -9.41 33.93
N ILE A 390 -6.63 -9.57 33.00
CA ILE A 390 -6.69 -10.61 31.97
C ILE A 390 -6.64 -12.02 32.54
N PHE A 391 -5.84 -12.26 33.58
CA PHE A 391 -5.77 -13.56 34.26
C PHE A 391 -7.12 -13.92 34.87
N LYS A 392 -7.73 -12.99 35.60
CA LYS A 392 -9.07 -13.16 36.19
C LYS A 392 -10.15 -13.39 35.15
N ALA A 393 -10.10 -12.65 34.03
CA ALA A 393 -11.04 -12.83 32.93
C ALA A 393 -10.94 -14.24 32.32
N LEU A 394 -9.72 -14.74 32.11
CA LEU A 394 -9.48 -16.08 31.59
C LEU A 394 -9.87 -17.19 32.57
N LEU A 395 -9.64 -17.00 33.87
CA LEU A 395 -10.13 -17.92 34.91
C LEU A 395 -11.66 -18.01 34.91
N ASN A 396 -12.35 -16.86 34.84
CA ASN A 396 -13.80 -16.82 34.78
C ASN A 396 -14.32 -17.53 33.52
N TRP A 397 -13.68 -17.29 32.37
CA TRP A 397 -14.01 -17.99 31.13
C TRP A 397 -13.83 -19.51 31.27
N ALA A 398 -12.72 -19.98 31.84
CA ALA A 398 -12.47 -21.41 32.02
C ALA A 398 -13.50 -22.05 32.97
N ALA A 399 -13.86 -21.36 34.06
CA ALA A 399 -14.89 -21.82 34.98
C ALA A 399 -16.26 -21.95 34.28
N GLN A 400 -16.65 -20.97 33.47
CA GLN A 400 -17.91 -20.99 32.71
C GLN A 400 -17.94 -22.08 31.63
N ASN A 401 -16.79 -22.43 31.06
CA ASN A 401 -16.70 -23.43 30.00
C ASN A 401 -16.44 -24.85 30.51
N ARG A 402 -16.11 -25.05 31.79
CA ARG A 402 -15.87 -26.38 32.38
C ARG A 402 -17.05 -27.33 32.16
N GLN A 403 -18.27 -26.88 32.48
CA GLN A 403 -19.48 -27.67 32.29
C GLN A 403 -19.73 -28.01 30.82
N ARG A 404 -19.42 -27.09 29.91
CA ARG A 404 -19.54 -27.33 28.47
C ARG A 404 -18.56 -28.42 28.00
N TRP A 405 -17.35 -28.44 28.54
CA TRP A 405 -16.35 -29.46 28.22
C TRP A 405 -16.76 -30.85 28.70
N GLU A 406 -17.26 -30.97 29.92
CA GLU A 406 -17.79 -32.23 30.46
C GLU A 406 -18.89 -32.81 29.55
N ILE A 407 -19.78 -31.95 29.02
CA ILE A 407 -20.82 -32.35 28.06
C ILE A 407 -20.21 -32.82 26.73
N LEU A 408 -19.23 -32.07 26.17
CA LEU A 408 -18.59 -32.43 24.91
C LEU A 408 -17.80 -33.74 25.01
N GLU A 409 -17.12 -33.98 26.13
CA GLU A 409 -16.39 -35.21 26.40
C GLU A 409 -17.34 -36.40 26.51
N ALA A 410 -18.42 -36.27 27.28
CA ALA A 410 -19.46 -37.30 27.37
C ALA A 410 -20.05 -37.64 25.99
N HIS A 411 -20.34 -36.62 25.17
CA HIS A 411 -20.83 -36.80 23.81
C HIS A 411 -19.77 -37.45 22.88
N SER A 412 -18.49 -37.09 23.01
CA SER A 412 -17.41 -37.73 22.27
C SER A 412 -17.28 -39.22 22.60
N LEU A 413 -17.36 -39.58 23.88
CA LEU A 413 -17.38 -40.98 24.31
C LEU A 413 -18.60 -41.73 23.76
N GLU A 414 -19.76 -41.09 23.69
CA GLU A 414 -20.94 -41.66 23.06
C GLU A 414 -20.71 -41.91 21.56
N ILE A 415 -20.11 -40.97 20.83
CA ILE A 415 -19.75 -41.16 19.41
C ILE A 415 -18.78 -42.34 19.24
N GLN A 416 -17.76 -42.44 20.09
CA GLN A 416 -16.79 -43.54 20.03
C GLN A 416 -17.45 -44.91 20.24
N ARG A 417 -18.42 -44.99 21.17
CA ARG A 417 -19.21 -46.21 21.41
C ARG A 417 -20.12 -46.61 20.25
N ARG A 418 -20.41 -45.70 19.30
CA ARG A 418 -21.21 -46.00 18.10
C ARG A 418 -20.39 -46.68 17.00
N VAL A 419 -19.06 -46.67 17.10
CA VAL A 419 -18.20 -47.42 16.20
C VAL A 419 -18.16 -48.86 16.72
N PRO A 420 -18.63 -49.87 15.96
CA PRO A 420 -18.48 -51.26 16.35
C PRO A 420 -17.00 -51.60 16.47
N ASP A 421 -16.62 -52.36 17.50
CA ASP A 421 -15.27 -52.93 17.60
C ASP A 421 -14.98 -53.71 16.31
N ALA A 422 -13.91 -53.34 15.60
CA ALA A 422 -13.46 -53.99 14.38
C ALA A 422 -12.75 -55.31 14.68
#